data_AF-A0A195BJA5-F1
#
_entry.id   AF-A0A195BJA5-F1
#
_cell.length_a   1.000
_cell.length_b   1.000
_cell.length_c   1.000
_cell.angle_alpha   90.00
_cell.angle_beta   90.00
_cell.angle_gamma   90.00
#
_symmetry.space_group_name_H-M   'P 1'
#
loop_
_entity.id
_entity.type
_entity.pdbx_description
1 polymer ?
#
loop_
_entity_poly.entity_id
_entity_poly.type
_entity_poly.pdbx_seq_one_letter_code
_entity_poly.pdbx_strand_id
1 'polypeptide(L)'
;MNRFSIIVLLCLYTTFKIAENQIILTCTEIGFFEINDGTCRNYYMCVNNGVNFNQVLLSCASTFIFDPTQGRCVSESTTTCQQTTTSSTTTPSTTTSAPLCVKYGRFPIQDVNCKSYYLCYWNGTNYTIMDNLSCPNTLIFNPTSEKCVSPLTFTCPGT
;
A
#
# COMPACT_ATOMS: atom_id res chain seq x y z
N MET A 1 -23.53 26.46 40.10
CA MET A 1 -23.39 26.21 38.65
C MET A 1 -22.08 25.47 38.35
N ASN A 2 -22.21 24.34 37.66
CA ASN A 2 -21.26 23.77 36.69
C ASN A 2 -19.85 23.31 37.12
N ARG A 3 -19.74 22.31 38.01
CA ARG A 3 -18.50 21.50 38.09
C ARG A 3 -18.68 19.98 38.02
N PHE A 4 -19.92 19.48 37.94
CA PHE A 4 -20.22 18.05 37.81
C PHE A 4 -20.50 17.59 36.36
N SER A 5 -20.58 18.52 35.40
CA SER A 5 -20.96 18.20 34.01
C SER A 5 -19.77 17.94 33.07
N ILE A 6 -18.54 18.28 33.48
CA ILE A 6 -17.34 18.14 32.63
C ILE A 6 -16.59 16.82 32.88
N ILE A 7 -16.64 16.28 34.11
CA ILE A 7 -15.90 15.06 34.47
C ILE A 7 -16.54 13.81 33.86
N VAL A 8 -17.87 13.80 33.70
CA VAL A 8 -18.58 12.66 33.08
C VAL A 8 -18.37 12.60 31.56
N LEU A 9 -18.13 13.73 30.89
CA LEU A 9 -17.85 13.73 29.45
C LEU A 9 -16.44 13.23 29.10
N LEU A 10 -15.47 13.30 30.02
CA LEU A 10 -14.09 12.88 29.77
C LEU A 10 -13.85 11.38 30.00
N CYS A 11 -14.73 10.69 30.73
CA CYS A 11 -14.64 9.23 30.96
C CYS A 11 -15.17 8.38 29.79
N LEU A 12 -15.86 8.98 28.82
CA LEU A 12 -16.38 8.26 27.64
C LEU A 12 -15.35 8.15 26.50
N TYR A 13 -14.20 8.81 26.61
CA TYR A 13 -13.17 8.82 25.56
C TYR A 13 -11.99 7.88 25.81
N THR A 14 -12.00 7.09 26.89
CA THR A 14 -10.93 6.12 27.14
C THR A 14 -11.30 4.74 26.63
N THR A 15 -10.52 4.30 25.64
CA THR A 15 -10.40 2.94 25.10
C THR A 15 -11.31 2.57 23.93
N PHE A 16 -11.31 3.40 22.88
CA PHE A 16 -11.33 2.82 21.53
C PHE A 16 -10.00 2.09 21.32
N LYS A 17 -9.95 0.82 21.72
CA LYS A 17 -8.98 -0.13 21.20
C LYS A 17 -9.31 -0.25 19.71
N ILE A 18 -8.61 0.51 18.88
CA ILE A 18 -8.54 0.20 17.46
C ILE A 18 -7.91 -1.19 17.42
N ALA A 19 -8.75 -2.21 17.22
CA ALA A 19 -8.27 -3.51 16.80
C ALA A 19 -7.73 -3.30 15.40
N GLU A 20 -6.51 -2.80 15.31
CA GLU A 20 -5.77 -2.84 14.08
C GLU A 20 -5.62 -4.32 13.77
N ASN A 21 -6.41 -4.83 12.83
CA ASN A 21 -6.18 -6.11 12.21
C ASN A 21 -4.94 -5.97 11.32
N GLN A 22 -3.80 -5.68 11.94
CA GLN A 22 -2.51 -5.64 11.30
C GLN A 22 -2.13 -7.08 11.03
N ILE A 23 -1.95 -7.40 9.75
CA ILE A 23 -1.30 -8.63 9.34
C ILE A 23 0.10 -8.57 9.94
N ILE A 24 0.33 -9.35 11.00
CA ILE A 24 1.63 -9.40 11.67
C ILE A 24 2.55 -10.20 10.76
N LEU A 25 3.26 -9.49 9.89
CA LEU A 25 4.34 -10.02 9.08
C LEU A 25 5.62 -9.96 9.92
N THR A 26 6.32 -11.08 10.04
CA THR A 26 7.55 -11.21 10.82
C THR A 26 8.67 -11.71 9.95
N CYS A 27 9.83 -11.06 10.03
CA CYS A 27 11.03 -11.54 9.38
C CYS A 27 11.82 -12.46 10.31
N THR A 28 11.85 -13.75 9.97
CA THR A 28 12.69 -14.75 10.65
C THR A 28 14.00 -15.01 9.92
N GLU A 29 14.04 -14.73 8.61
CA GLU A 29 15.21 -14.93 7.76
C GLU A 29 15.23 -13.91 6.60
N ILE A 30 16.38 -13.76 5.94
CA ILE A 30 16.51 -12.88 4.76
C ILE A 30 15.86 -13.56 3.57
N GLY A 31 14.99 -12.85 2.85
CA GLY A 31 14.30 -13.43 1.71
C GLY A 31 13.15 -12.59 1.17
N PHE A 32 12.40 -13.18 0.25
CA PHE A 32 11.17 -12.62 -0.31
C PHE A 32 10.03 -13.58 -0.03
N PHE A 33 8.95 -13.07 0.54
CA PHE A 33 7.85 -13.87 1.05
C PHE A 33 6.52 -13.31 0.59
N GLU A 34 5.57 -14.19 0.27
CA GLU A 34 4.25 -13.75 -0.17
C GLU A 34 3.43 -13.14 0.96
N ILE A 35 2.57 -12.18 0.63
CA ILE A 35 1.50 -11.73 1.51
C ILE A 35 0.24 -12.44 1.07
N ASN A 36 -0.37 -13.20 1.99
CA ASN A 36 -1.63 -13.92 1.74
C ASN A 36 -2.83 -12.97 1.87
N ASP A 37 -3.06 -12.18 0.82
CA ASP A 37 -4.18 -11.23 0.71
C ASP A 37 -5.17 -11.56 -0.41
N GLY A 38 -4.96 -12.68 -1.11
CA GLY A 38 -5.78 -13.15 -2.23
C GLY A 38 -5.47 -12.47 -3.57
N THR A 39 -4.60 -11.47 -3.59
CA THR A 39 -4.20 -10.81 -4.83
C THR A 39 -2.97 -11.47 -5.45
N CYS A 40 -2.19 -12.20 -4.66
CA CYS A 40 -0.84 -12.68 -5.00
C CYS A 40 0.11 -11.59 -5.53
N ARG A 41 -0.25 -10.31 -5.41
CA ARG A 41 0.56 -9.19 -5.92
C ARG A 41 1.50 -8.66 -4.86
N ASN A 42 1.06 -8.70 -3.60
CA ASN A 42 1.80 -8.14 -2.50
C ASN A 42 2.73 -9.21 -1.90
N TYR A 43 3.94 -8.80 -1.61
CA TYR A 43 4.99 -9.63 -1.01
C TYR A 43 5.82 -8.75 -0.09
N TYR A 44 6.67 -9.34 0.73
CA TYR A 44 7.59 -8.60 1.59
C TYR A 44 8.99 -9.15 1.46
N MET A 45 9.97 -8.25 1.46
CA MET A 45 11.37 -8.60 1.52
C MET A 45 11.84 -8.43 2.96
N CYS A 46 12.51 -9.44 3.48
CA CYS A 46 13.21 -9.36 4.75
C CYS A 46 14.69 -9.08 4.51
N VAL A 47 15.18 -8.00 5.10
CA VAL A 47 16.60 -7.60 5.03
C VAL A 47 17.20 -7.52 6.43
N ASN A 48 18.44 -7.98 6.57
CA ASN A 48 19.20 -7.79 7.81
C ASN A 48 19.89 -6.43 7.78
N ASN A 49 19.56 -5.54 8.71
CA ASN A 49 20.23 -4.23 8.84
C ASN A 49 21.46 -4.26 9.76
N GLY A 50 21.92 -5.45 10.15
CA GLY A 50 23.01 -5.67 11.10
C GLY A 50 22.59 -5.76 12.56
N VAL A 51 21.32 -5.46 12.88
CA VAL A 51 20.77 -5.52 14.25
C VAL A 51 19.49 -6.36 14.32
N ASN A 52 18.57 -6.14 13.38
CA ASN A 52 17.31 -6.85 13.27
C ASN A 52 17.00 -7.17 11.80
N PHE A 53 16.07 -8.09 11.58
CA PHE A 53 15.44 -8.21 10.28
C PHE A 53 14.33 -7.18 10.12
N ASN A 54 14.38 -6.42 9.04
CA ASN A 54 13.34 -5.44 8.68
C ASN A 54 12.57 -5.97 7.48
N GLN A 55 11.25 -5.82 7.54
CA GLN A 55 10.39 -6.13 6.42
C GLN A 55 10.12 -4.90 5.56
N VAL A 56 10.14 -5.12 4.26
CA VAL A 56 9.86 -4.12 3.24
C VAL A 56 8.67 -4.65 2.46
N LEU A 57 7.49 -4.06 2.63
CA LEU A 57 6.30 -4.40 1.84
C LEU A 57 6.49 -3.93 0.39
N LEU A 58 6.27 -4.83 -0.56
CA LEU A 58 6.42 -4.60 -2.00
C LEU A 58 5.19 -5.12 -2.75
N SER A 59 5.03 -4.67 -3.98
CA SER A 59 4.03 -5.21 -4.91
C SER A 59 4.62 -5.44 -6.28
N CYS A 60 4.20 -6.53 -6.92
CA CYS A 60 4.52 -6.79 -8.32
C CYS A 60 3.87 -5.75 -9.23
N ALA A 61 4.52 -5.45 -10.35
CA ALA A 61 3.97 -4.58 -11.38
C ALA A 61 2.64 -5.12 -11.92
N SER A 62 1.85 -4.24 -12.56
CA SER A 62 0.64 -4.65 -13.28
C SER A 62 0.89 -5.86 -14.18
N THR A 63 -0.06 -6.80 -14.18
CA THR A 63 -0.02 -8.12 -14.85
C THR A 63 1.02 -9.14 -14.36
N PHE A 64 1.70 -8.85 -13.25
CA PHE A 64 2.57 -9.81 -12.57
C PHE A 64 2.03 -10.18 -11.19
N ILE A 65 2.29 -11.41 -10.77
CA ILE A 65 2.04 -11.92 -9.42
C ILE A 65 3.35 -12.46 -8.83
N PHE A 66 3.47 -12.44 -7.51
CA PHE A 66 4.64 -12.94 -6.80
C PHE A 66 4.57 -14.48 -6.77
N ASP A 67 5.65 -15.10 -7.24
CA ASP A 67 5.85 -16.55 -7.13
C ASP A 67 6.78 -16.81 -5.93
N PRO A 68 6.27 -17.37 -4.82
CA PRO A 68 7.08 -17.66 -3.64
C PRO A 68 8.12 -18.75 -3.88
N THR A 69 7.93 -19.63 -4.86
CA THR A 69 8.91 -20.67 -5.19
C THR A 69 10.13 -20.09 -5.91
N GLN A 70 9.91 -19.04 -6.72
CA GLN A 70 10.97 -18.35 -7.44
C GLN A 70 11.48 -17.09 -6.73
N GLY A 71 10.80 -16.65 -5.66
CA GLY A 71 11.12 -15.43 -4.92
C GLY A 71 11.03 -14.16 -5.75
N ARG A 72 10.19 -14.13 -6.80
CA ARG A 72 10.11 -13.02 -7.76
C ARG A 72 8.73 -12.86 -8.38
N CYS A 73 8.51 -11.69 -8.97
CA CYS A 73 7.32 -11.44 -9.78
C CYS A 73 7.40 -12.18 -11.13
N VAL A 74 6.37 -12.96 -11.44
CA VAL A 74 6.17 -13.67 -12.70
C VAL A 74 4.88 -13.21 -13.36
N SER A 75 4.77 -13.38 -14.68
CA SER A 75 3.55 -12.95 -15.38
C SER A 75 2.36 -13.80 -14.96
N GLU A 76 1.22 -13.16 -14.75
CA GLU A 76 -0.07 -13.84 -14.47
C GLU A 76 -0.52 -14.74 -15.64
N SER A 77 0.08 -14.60 -16.82
CA SER A 77 -0.13 -15.50 -17.96
C SER A 77 0.57 -16.85 -17.82
N THR A 78 1.59 -16.93 -16.96
CA THR A 78 2.44 -18.12 -16.79
C THR A 78 2.16 -18.89 -15.51
N THR A 79 1.54 -18.24 -14.52
CA THR A 79 1.24 -18.82 -13.21
C THR A 79 -0.07 -18.22 -12.69
N THR A 80 -0.89 -19.05 -12.05
CA THR A 80 -2.20 -18.64 -11.49
C THR A 80 -2.07 -18.39 -9.99
N CYS A 81 -2.73 -17.36 -9.48
CA CYS A 81 -2.81 -17.09 -8.05
C CYS A 81 -3.56 -18.24 -7.33
N GLN A 82 -2.92 -18.88 -6.36
CA GLN A 82 -3.50 -19.98 -5.57
C GLN A 82 -3.90 -19.56 -4.15
N GLN A 83 -3.83 -18.27 -3.82
CA GLN A 83 -4.23 -17.78 -2.51
C GLN A 83 -5.75 -17.87 -2.34
N THR A 84 -6.19 -18.51 -1.26
CA THR A 84 -7.60 -18.58 -0.89
C THR A 84 -7.89 -17.48 0.14
N THR A 85 -8.60 -16.43 -0.24
CA THR A 85 -9.03 -15.38 0.69
C THR A 85 -10.17 -15.85 1.58
N THR A 86 -9.95 -15.87 2.89
CA THR A 86 -11.05 -15.64 3.85
C THR A 86 -11.41 -14.17 3.75
N SER A 87 -12.44 -13.86 2.95
CA SER A 87 -12.85 -12.48 2.64
C SER A 87 -13.24 -11.74 3.93
N SER A 88 -12.37 -10.86 4.41
CA SER A 88 -12.74 -9.84 5.38
C SER A 88 -13.11 -8.59 4.60
N THR A 89 -14.41 -8.32 4.52
CA THR A 89 -14.99 -7.18 3.81
C THR A 89 -14.48 -5.87 4.44
N THR A 90 -13.47 -5.24 3.86
CA THR A 90 -13.10 -3.85 4.21
C THR A 90 -13.92 -2.89 3.37
N THR A 91 -14.93 -2.28 4.00
CA THR A 91 -15.75 -1.21 3.45
C THR A 91 -14.86 0.00 3.10
N PRO A 92 -15.03 0.65 1.92
CA PRO A 92 -14.27 1.87 1.59
C PRO A 92 -14.71 3.02 2.51
N SER A 93 -13.85 3.43 3.44
CA SER A 93 -14.04 4.67 4.21
C SER A 93 -13.37 5.83 3.48
N THR A 94 -14.18 6.76 3.00
CA THR A 94 -13.78 8.09 2.52
C THR A 94 -13.42 8.97 3.71
N THR A 95 -12.17 8.91 4.15
CA THR A 95 -11.58 9.92 5.02
C THR A 95 -10.33 10.46 4.34
N THR A 96 -10.32 11.78 4.11
CA THR A 96 -9.20 12.60 3.65
C THR A 96 -8.04 12.51 4.66
N SER A 97 -7.39 11.36 4.69
CA SER A 97 -6.19 11.09 5.46
C SER A 97 -5.00 11.42 4.57
N ALA A 98 -3.95 11.99 5.18
CA ALA A 98 -2.69 12.26 4.50
C ALA A 98 -2.19 10.99 3.76
N PRO A 99 -1.53 11.13 2.60
CA PRO A 99 -1.07 10.00 1.81
C PRO A 99 -0.27 9.00 2.67
N LEU A 100 -0.79 7.77 2.77
CA LEU A 100 -0.20 6.70 3.58
C LEU A 100 0.98 6.08 2.84
N CYS A 101 2.20 6.42 3.28
CA CYS A 101 3.44 5.90 2.71
C CYS A 101 3.93 4.70 3.50
N VAL A 102 3.41 3.52 3.17
CA VAL A 102 3.64 2.28 3.94
C VAL A 102 4.34 1.18 3.13
N LYS A 103 4.49 1.37 1.82
CA LYS A 103 5.20 0.44 0.92
C LYS A 103 5.93 1.20 -0.19
N TYR A 104 6.95 0.59 -0.79
CA TYR A 104 7.57 1.15 -1.98
C TYR A 104 6.57 1.12 -3.13
N GLY A 105 6.43 2.22 -3.86
CA GLY A 105 5.50 2.26 -4.99
C GLY A 105 5.14 3.68 -5.42
N ARG A 106 4.47 3.78 -6.57
CA ARG A 106 3.92 5.06 -7.05
C ARG A 106 2.43 5.09 -6.83
N PHE A 107 1.93 6.22 -6.33
CA PHE A 107 0.54 6.35 -5.92
C PHE A 107 -0.08 7.60 -6.51
N PRO A 108 -1.37 7.55 -6.90
CA PRO A 108 -2.02 8.69 -7.52
C PRO A 108 -2.15 9.83 -6.51
N ILE A 109 -1.91 11.05 -6.96
CA ILE A 109 -2.42 12.26 -6.31
C ILE A 109 -3.73 12.58 -7.01
N GLN A 110 -4.79 12.90 -6.24
CA GLN A 110 -6.03 13.34 -6.86
C GLN A 110 -5.81 14.68 -7.57
N ASP A 111 -5.85 14.64 -8.89
CA ASP A 111 -5.90 15.81 -9.75
C ASP A 111 -6.85 15.56 -10.92
N VAL A 112 -7.38 16.64 -11.49
CA VAL A 112 -8.38 16.59 -12.58
C VAL A 112 -7.84 15.89 -13.84
N ASN A 113 -6.51 15.89 -14.01
CA ASN A 113 -5.83 15.38 -15.19
C ASN A 113 -5.21 13.99 -14.99
N CYS A 114 -5.38 13.36 -13.81
CA CYS A 114 -4.70 12.14 -13.38
C CYS A 114 -3.19 12.17 -13.67
N LYS A 115 -2.53 13.31 -13.56
CA LYS A 115 -1.13 13.49 -14.00
C LYS A 115 -0.16 13.37 -12.85
N SER A 116 -0.61 13.73 -11.67
CA SER A 116 0.20 13.87 -10.48
C SER A 116 0.24 12.55 -9.70
N TYR A 117 1.41 12.22 -9.19
CA TYR A 117 1.64 11.05 -8.36
C TYR A 117 2.71 11.36 -7.34
N TYR A 118 2.85 10.51 -6.33
CA TYR A 118 3.99 10.52 -5.42
C TYR A 118 4.69 9.17 -5.46
N LEU A 119 5.98 9.15 -5.14
CA LEU A 119 6.76 7.93 -4.93
C LEU A 119 6.94 7.74 -3.44
N CYS A 120 6.54 6.57 -2.94
CA CYS A 120 7.02 6.08 -1.67
C CYS A 120 8.29 5.29 -1.88
N TYR A 121 9.34 5.67 -1.16
CA TYR A 121 10.63 5.00 -1.20
C TYR A 121 11.19 4.80 0.20
N TRP A 122 12.03 3.77 0.35
CA TRP A 122 12.74 3.51 1.59
C TRP A 122 13.99 4.39 1.68
N ASN A 123 14.09 5.21 2.72
CA ASN A 123 15.23 6.10 2.93
C ASN A 123 16.36 5.47 3.78
N GLY A 124 16.21 4.21 4.20
CA GLY A 124 17.10 3.54 5.15
C GLY A 124 16.47 3.28 6.51
N THR A 125 15.51 4.12 6.93
CA THR A 125 14.88 4.06 8.26
C THR A 125 13.37 3.89 8.20
N ASN A 126 12.70 4.55 7.24
CA ASN A 126 11.27 4.47 7.04
C ASN A 126 10.90 4.73 5.57
N TYR A 127 9.63 4.48 5.26
CA TYR A 127 9.04 4.92 3.99
C TYR A 127 8.80 6.42 4.01
N THR A 128 9.40 7.10 3.04
CA THR A 128 9.29 8.54 2.84
C THR A 128 8.60 8.85 1.51
N ILE A 129 7.81 9.91 1.51
CA ILE A 129 7.13 10.43 0.33
C ILE A 129 8.10 11.34 -0.44
N MET A 130 8.27 11.06 -1.73
CA MET A 130 8.70 12.03 -2.71
C MET A 130 7.47 12.48 -3.49
N ASP A 131 7.02 13.69 -3.21
CA ASP A 131 5.82 14.30 -3.76
C ASP A 131 6.11 15.12 -5.02
N ASN A 132 5.07 15.80 -5.51
CA ASN A 132 5.14 16.72 -6.66
C ASN A 132 5.70 16.08 -7.95
N LEU A 133 5.50 14.77 -8.13
CA LEU A 133 5.85 14.08 -9.36
C LEU A 133 4.69 14.18 -10.34
N SER A 134 5.00 14.40 -11.61
CA SER A 134 4.01 14.48 -12.68
C SER A 134 4.44 13.63 -13.86
N CYS A 135 3.46 12.99 -14.51
CA CYS A 135 3.72 12.23 -15.71
C CYS A 135 4.23 13.13 -16.86
N PRO A 136 5.26 12.69 -17.59
CA PRO A 136 5.85 13.50 -18.66
C PRO A 136 4.89 13.61 -19.85
N ASN A 137 5.05 14.67 -20.65
CA ASN A 137 4.27 14.91 -21.87
C ASN A 137 2.75 14.88 -21.62
N THR A 138 2.01 14.15 -22.46
CA THR A 138 0.56 13.95 -22.40
C THR A 138 0.15 12.67 -21.67
N LEU A 139 1.11 11.98 -21.03
CA LEU A 139 0.82 10.74 -20.31
C LEU A 139 0.05 11.04 -19.02
N ILE A 140 -0.77 10.08 -18.61
CA ILE A 140 -1.54 10.11 -17.37
C ILE A 140 -1.12 8.93 -16.49
N PHE A 141 -1.20 9.14 -15.17
CA PHE A 141 -0.87 8.14 -14.18
C PHE A 141 -2.01 7.12 -14.05
N ASN A 142 -1.69 5.85 -14.29
CA ASN A 142 -2.60 4.74 -14.06
C ASN A 142 -2.23 4.08 -12.72
N PRO A 143 -3.07 4.19 -11.68
CA PRO A 143 -2.79 3.68 -10.34
C PRO A 143 -2.74 2.16 -10.25
N THR A 144 -3.41 1.44 -11.14
CA THR A 144 -3.36 -0.03 -11.21
C THR A 144 -1.99 -0.51 -11.70
N SER A 145 -1.38 0.25 -12.62
CA SER A 145 -0.07 -0.07 -13.19
C SER A 145 1.11 0.65 -12.58
N GLU A 146 0.83 1.63 -11.71
CA GLU A 146 1.80 2.52 -11.10
C GLU A 146 2.70 3.23 -12.13
N LYS A 147 2.16 3.48 -13.34
CA LYS A 147 2.90 3.99 -14.50
C LYS A 147 2.19 5.15 -15.16
N CYS A 148 3.00 5.99 -15.82
CA CYS A 148 2.51 6.96 -16.78
C CYS A 148 2.21 6.25 -18.10
N VAL A 149 0.95 6.24 -18.51
CA VAL A 149 0.44 5.54 -19.69
C VAL A 149 -0.24 6.52 -20.63
N SER A 150 -0.48 6.09 -21.87
CA SER A 150 -1.18 6.90 -22.86
C SER A 150 -2.66 7.08 -22.45
N PRO A 151 -3.24 8.28 -22.62
CA PRO A 151 -4.67 8.51 -22.40
C PRO A 151 -5.57 7.70 -23.35
N LEU A 152 -5.00 7.04 -24.36
CA LEU A 152 -5.72 6.09 -25.22
C LEU A 152 -5.90 4.71 -24.56
N THR A 153 -5.05 4.38 -23.57
CA THR A 153 -4.99 3.06 -22.92
C THR A 153 -5.58 3.06 -21.51
N PHE A 154 -5.80 4.24 -20.95
CA PHE A 154 -6.41 4.46 -19.65
C PHE A 154 -7.13 5.80 -19.71
N THR A 155 -8.34 5.87 -19.16
CA THR A 155 -9.11 7.11 -19.08
C THR A 155 -9.09 7.60 -17.65
N CYS A 156 -8.70 8.86 -17.42
CA CYS A 156 -8.76 9.47 -16.11
C CYS A 156 -10.22 9.51 -15.63
N PRO A 157 -10.56 8.95 -14.45
CA PRO A 157 -11.95 8.89 -13.99
C PRO A 157 -12.60 10.24 -13.74
N GLY A 158 -11.83 11.35 -13.69
CA GLY A 158 -12.31 12.73 -13.56
C GLY A 158 -13.31 12.93 -12.42
N THR A 159 -12.86 13.42 -11.26
CA THR A 159 -13.78 13.86 -10.20
C THR A 159 -14.42 15.20 -10.53
#